data_AF-A0A969RQS5-F1
#
_entry.id   AF-A0A969RQS5-F1
#
_cell.length_a   1.000
_cell.length_b   1.000
_cell.length_c   1.000
_cell.angle_alpha   90.00
_cell.angle_beta   90.00
_cell.angle_gamma   90.00
#
_symmetry.space_group_name_H-M   'P 1'
#
loop_
_entity.id
_entity.type
_entity.pdbx_description
1 polymer ?
#
loop_
_entity_poly.entity_id
_entity_poly.type
_entity_poly.pdbx_seq_one_letter_code
_entity_poly.pdbx_strand_id
1 'polypeptide(L)'
;EVYGNPDGWKHLRHAYKGAIPYDGESVLSRLHQAGVGLCLHREEHRQAALPSMRIFEIVASGAIALCGEHPFIRATFGDHVLYLDPDAGETEQLHQIADHMQWIKHHPDTAVAMSAKAHQIFLEHYALEKLLSNLLCQHQAFIQQQRDFLNTTPPVQIILRYDSEAPDALIDTLDQIAEQTYPHCSVMVVKSPGESLDPLLQDHATKLPIQVIEADPTYASSQLWAGLRAIDSDYFTLLNAGDFIYPDHIATLVALLHQHPNVGVAYSGGLDRSRPENSPETSEPFIYFSPSI
;
A
#
# COMPACT_ATOMS: atom_id res chain seq x y z
N GLU A 1 -21.85 -24.19 14.27
CA GLU A 1 -20.60 -24.86 13.85
C GLU A 1 -19.51 -23.81 13.77
N VAL A 2 -18.24 -24.17 14.02
CA VAL A 2 -17.10 -23.23 13.90
C VAL A 2 -16.06 -23.78 12.93
N TYR A 3 -15.51 -22.88 12.13
CA TYR A 3 -14.52 -23.18 11.10
C TYR A 3 -13.31 -22.24 11.24
N GLY A 4 -12.13 -22.69 10.84
CA GLY A 4 -10.92 -21.84 10.82
C GLY A 4 -9.67 -22.57 11.28
N ASN A 5 -8.68 -21.83 11.79
CA ASN A 5 -7.44 -22.43 12.29
C ASN A 5 -7.74 -23.36 13.48
N PRO A 6 -7.32 -24.64 13.45
CA PRO A 6 -7.57 -25.58 14.54
C PRO A 6 -7.00 -25.12 15.89
N ASP A 7 -5.91 -24.35 15.90
CA ASP A 7 -5.31 -23.84 17.14
C ASP A 7 -6.23 -22.85 17.86
N GLY A 8 -7.01 -22.07 17.11
CA GLY A 8 -7.97 -21.10 17.66
C GLY A 8 -9.20 -21.75 18.29
N TRP A 9 -9.51 -23.01 17.95
CA TRP A 9 -10.76 -23.68 18.34
C TRP A 9 -10.56 -24.89 19.26
N LYS A 10 -9.39 -25.03 19.89
CA LYS A 10 -9.03 -26.15 20.78
C LYS A 10 -10.03 -26.39 21.92
N HIS A 11 -10.73 -25.35 22.35
CA HIS A 11 -11.72 -25.36 23.44
C HIS A 11 -13.16 -25.64 22.95
N LEU A 12 -13.42 -25.65 21.64
CA LEU A 12 -14.73 -25.92 21.01
C LEU A 12 -14.70 -27.16 20.12
N ARG A 13 -14.01 -28.23 20.54
CA ARG A 13 -13.77 -29.45 19.72
C ARG A 13 -15.04 -30.08 19.16
N HIS A 14 -16.14 -30.04 19.90
CA HIS A 14 -17.42 -30.62 19.47
C HIS A 14 -18.13 -29.80 18.39
N ALA A 15 -17.83 -28.50 18.31
CA ALA A 15 -18.42 -27.58 17.32
C ALA A 15 -17.50 -27.34 16.11
N TYR A 16 -16.22 -27.70 16.20
CA TYR A 16 -15.24 -27.49 15.15
C TYR A 16 -15.46 -28.42 13.95
N LYS A 17 -15.49 -27.84 12.75
CA LYS A 17 -15.78 -28.54 11.49
C LYS A 17 -14.65 -28.47 10.45
N GLY A 18 -13.46 -28.01 10.85
CA GLY A 18 -12.29 -27.90 9.98
C GLY A 18 -12.06 -26.49 9.43
N ALA A 19 -11.15 -26.38 8.49
CA ALA A 19 -10.93 -25.14 7.72
C ALA A 19 -11.90 -25.07 6.53
N ILE A 20 -12.29 -23.85 6.16
CA ILE A 20 -12.99 -23.60 4.90
C ILE A 20 -11.93 -23.19 3.86
N PRO A 21 -11.97 -23.74 2.63
CA PRO A 21 -11.10 -23.28 1.55
C PRO A 21 -11.28 -21.78 1.28
N TYR A 22 -10.18 -21.08 1.02
CA TYR A 22 -10.19 -19.67 0.63
C TYR A 22 -10.18 -19.57 -0.91
N ASP A 23 -11.28 -19.98 -1.52
CA ASP A 23 -11.47 -20.10 -2.97
C ASP A 23 -12.44 -19.06 -3.55
N GLY A 24 -12.94 -18.13 -2.72
CA GLY A 24 -13.90 -17.10 -3.10
C GLY A 24 -15.37 -17.53 -3.08
N GLU A 25 -15.68 -18.82 -2.93
CA GLU A 25 -17.05 -19.35 -3.00
C GLU A 25 -17.45 -20.12 -1.73
N SER A 26 -16.53 -20.90 -1.17
CA SER A 26 -16.79 -21.81 -0.05
C SER A 26 -17.26 -21.07 1.21
N VAL A 27 -16.69 -19.91 1.52
CA VAL A 27 -17.11 -19.09 2.68
C VAL A 27 -18.54 -18.58 2.47
N LEU A 28 -18.84 -18.04 1.30
CA LEU A 28 -20.18 -17.51 0.96
C LEU A 28 -21.23 -18.60 1.01
N SER A 29 -20.93 -19.78 0.45
CA SER A 29 -21.80 -20.95 0.47
C SER A 29 -22.12 -21.40 1.91
N ARG A 30 -21.11 -21.40 2.80
CA ARG A 30 -21.30 -21.75 4.21
C ARG A 30 -22.15 -20.72 4.96
N LEU A 31 -21.91 -19.43 4.73
CA LEU A 31 -22.71 -18.36 5.32
C LEU A 31 -24.17 -18.44 4.85
N HIS A 32 -24.39 -18.65 3.55
CA HIS A 32 -25.72 -18.84 2.98
C HIS A 32 -26.45 -20.03 3.60
N GLN A 33 -25.79 -21.19 3.72
CA GLN A 33 -26.35 -22.38 4.37
C GLN A 33 -26.68 -22.17 5.85
N ALA A 34 -25.86 -21.40 6.56
CA ALA A 34 -26.07 -21.10 7.98
C ALA A 34 -27.22 -20.10 8.19
N GLY A 35 -27.51 -19.24 7.21
CA GLY A 35 -28.59 -18.24 7.24
C GLY A 35 -28.32 -17.01 8.11
N VAL A 36 -27.38 -17.10 9.06
CA VAL A 36 -26.94 -16.00 9.92
C VAL A 36 -25.41 -15.99 10.00
N GLY A 37 -24.81 -14.81 9.88
CA GLY A 37 -23.38 -14.59 10.05
C GLY A 37 -23.08 -13.68 11.23
N LEU A 38 -22.11 -14.07 12.06
CA LEU A 38 -21.60 -13.25 13.17
C LEU A 38 -20.33 -12.52 12.76
N CYS A 39 -20.31 -11.19 12.94
CA CYS A 39 -19.21 -10.31 12.58
C CYS A 39 -18.78 -9.45 13.77
N LEU A 40 -17.76 -9.91 14.50
CA LEU A 40 -17.16 -9.17 15.60
C LEU A 40 -15.90 -8.46 15.13
N HIS A 41 -15.74 -7.20 15.52
CA HIS A 41 -14.62 -6.35 15.15
C HIS A 41 -13.69 -6.20 16.34
N ARG A 42 -12.38 -6.14 16.07
CA ARG A 42 -11.43 -5.65 17.08
C ARG A 42 -11.60 -4.14 17.24
N GLU A 43 -11.12 -3.61 18.36
CA GLU A 43 -11.28 -2.19 18.67
C GLU A 43 -10.56 -1.29 17.66
N GLU A 44 -9.44 -1.73 17.08
CA GLU A 44 -8.71 -0.97 16.07
C GLU A 44 -9.55 -0.74 14.80
N HIS A 45 -10.36 -1.73 14.41
CA HIS A 45 -11.28 -1.61 13.28
C HIS A 45 -12.38 -0.58 13.55
N ARG A 46 -12.92 -0.57 14.77
CA ARG A 46 -13.94 0.41 15.20
C ARG A 46 -13.39 1.83 15.20
N GLN A 47 -12.22 2.04 15.80
CA GLN A 47 -11.60 3.37 15.91
C GLN A 47 -11.24 3.96 14.55
N ALA A 48 -10.74 3.13 13.64
CA ALA A 48 -10.43 3.56 12.28
C ALA A 48 -11.68 3.69 11.38
N ALA A 49 -12.86 3.30 11.86
CA ALA A 49 -14.08 3.13 11.07
C ALA A 49 -13.87 2.22 9.83
N LEU A 50 -12.99 1.22 9.95
CA LEU A 50 -12.64 0.27 8.90
C LEU A 50 -13.13 -1.14 9.27
N PRO A 51 -14.30 -1.59 8.75
CA PRO A 51 -14.82 -2.89 9.11
C PRO A 51 -13.93 -4.02 8.56
N SER A 52 -14.05 -5.20 9.14
CA SER A 52 -13.45 -6.40 8.55
C SER A 52 -14.22 -6.81 7.28
N MET A 53 -13.60 -7.62 6.41
CA MET A 53 -14.29 -8.14 5.21
C MET A 53 -15.52 -9.00 5.54
N ARG A 54 -15.64 -9.48 6.78
CA ARG A 54 -16.69 -10.39 7.22
C ARG A 54 -18.09 -9.81 7.05
N ILE A 55 -18.30 -8.51 7.28
CA ILE A 55 -19.63 -7.92 7.07
C ILE A 55 -20.06 -8.03 5.61
N PHE A 56 -19.13 -7.78 4.68
CA PHE A 56 -19.38 -7.87 3.24
C PHE A 56 -19.64 -9.31 2.79
N GLU A 57 -18.86 -10.28 3.29
CA GLU A 57 -19.08 -11.71 3.00
C GLU A 57 -20.49 -12.17 3.43
N ILE A 58 -20.95 -11.74 4.61
CA ILE A 58 -22.27 -12.13 5.14
C ILE A 58 -23.38 -11.55 4.28
N VAL A 59 -23.38 -10.24 4.04
CA VAL A 59 -24.43 -9.60 3.25
C VAL A 59 -24.39 -10.05 1.78
N ALA A 60 -23.21 -10.32 1.22
CA ALA A 60 -23.08 -10.88 -0.13
C ALA A 60 -23.67 -12.29 -0.25
N SER A 61 -23.59 -13.10 0.81
CA SER A 61 -24.20 -14.45 0.84
C SER A 61 -25.73 -14.45 1.00
N GLY A 62 -26.35 -13.29 1.27
CA GLY A 62 -27.77 -13.16 1.58
C GLY A 62 -28.16 -13.59 3.00
N ALA A 63 -27.18 -13.96 3.83
CA ALA A 63 -27.39 -14.27 5.24
C ALA A 63 -27.68 -13.01 6.06
N ILE A 64 -28.36 -13.18 7.19
CA ILE A 64 -28.62 -12.11 8.14
C ILE A 64 -27.31 -11.78 8.87
N ALA A 65 -26.89 -10.52 8.84
CA ALA A 65 -25.70 -10.09 9.56
C ALA A 65 -26.03 -9.71 11.00
N LEU A 66 -25.31 -10.31 11.93
CA LEU A 66 -25.26 -9.95 13.34
C LEU A 66 -23.84 -9.44 13.63
N CYS A 67 -23.70 -8.20 14.09
CA CYS A 67 -22.40 -7.57 14.22
C CYS A 67 -22.29 -6.68 15.45
N GLY A 68 -21.08 -6.39 15.91
CA GLY A 68 -20.88 -5.34 16.92
C GLY A 68 -21.17 -3.96 16.34
N GLU A 69 -21.64 -3.02 17.19
CA GLU A 69 -21.84 -1.62 16.80
C GLU A 69 -20.55 -1.04 16.19
N HIS A 70 -20.69 -0.53 14.97
CA HIS A 70 -19.57 -0.04 14.17
C HIS A 70 -20.01 1.16 13.31
N PRO A 71 -19.31 2.32 13.37
CA PRO A 71 -19.74 3.55 12.71
C PRO A 71 -20.02 3.38 11.21
N PHE A 72 -19.10 2.74 10.48
CA PHE A 72 -19.29 2.45 9.06
C PHE A 72 -20.51 1.57 8.78
N ILE A 73 -20.72 0.49 9.56
CA ILE A 73 -21.80 -0.46 9.32
C ILE A 73 -23.15 0.22 9.60
N ARG A 74 -23.23 1.01 10.69
CA ARG A 74 -24.40 1.82 11.01
C ARG A 74 -24.74 2.81 9.91
N ALA A 75 -23.75 3.54 9.40
CA ALA A 75 -23.94 4.52 8.33
C ALA A 75 -24.35 3.86 7.01
N THR A 76 -23.83 2.66 6.73
CA THR A 76 -24.01 1.97 5.44
C THR A 76 -25.29 1.15 5.39
N PHE A 77 -25.50 0.30 6.39
CA PHE A 77 -26.56 -0.71 6.41
C PHE A 77 -27.73 -0.32 7.32
N GLY A 78 -27.59 0.70 8.17
CA GLY A 78 -28.67 1.18 9.03
C GLY A 78 -29.28 0.04 9.84
N ASP A 79 -30.60 -0.08 9.84
CA ASP A 79 -31.34 -1.14 10.54
C ASP A 79 -31.53 -2.41 9.70
N HIS A 80 -30.75 -2.59 8.63
CA HIS A 80 -30.78 -3.79 7.79
C HIS A 80 -29.81 -4.89 8.25
N VAL A 81 -29.17 -4.69 9.40
CA VAL A 81 -28.36 -5.69 10.10
C VAL A 81 -28.65 -5.60 11.60
N LEU A 82 -28.30 -6.65 12.35
CA LEU A 82 -28.50 -6.72 13.79
C LEU A 82 -27.22 -6.32 14.52
N TYR A 83 -27.37 -5.57 15.61
CA TYR A 83 -26.25 -4.99 16.35
C TYR A 83 -26.14 -5.55 17.76
N LEU A 84 -24.90 -5.73 18.19
CA LEU A 84 -24.49 -6.03 19.54
C LEU A 84 -23.77 -4.82 20.11
N ASP A 85 -23.99 -4.52 21.39
CA ASP A 85 -23.16 -3.57 22.12
C ASP A 85 -21.78 -4.22 22.40
N PRO A 86 -20.69 -3.78 21.76
CA PRO A 86 -19.38 -4.38 21.94
C PRO A 86 -18.72 -3.97 23.26
N ASP A 87 -19.22 -2.92 23.93
CA ASP A 87 -18.73 -2.43 25.21
C ASP A 87 -19.42 -3.13 26.39
N ALA A 88 -20.47 -3.92 26.12
CA ALA A 88 -21.12 -4.78 27.10
C ALA A 88 -20.24 -5.97 27.50
N GLY A 89 -20.41 -6.47 28.72
CA GLY A 89 -19.69 -7.66 29.20
C GLY A 89 -20.05 -8.92 28.41
N GLU A 90 -19.16 -9.92 28.40
CA GLU A 90 -19.30 -11.15 27.59
C GLU A 90 -20.66 -11.86 27.78
N THR A 91 -21.12 -12.01 29.03
CA THR A 91 -22.42 -12.63 29.33
C THR A 91 -23.58 -11.85 28.70
N GLU A 92 -23.50 -10.52 28.70
CA GLU A 92 -24.54 -9.67 28.14
C GLU A 92 -24.54 -9.74 26.61
N GLN A 93 -23.36 -9.76 25.98
CA GLN A 93 -23.25 -9.98 24.54
C GLN A 93 -23.83 -11.35 24.13
N LEU A 94 -23.61 -12.39 24.93
CA LEU A 94 -24.21 -13.71 24.69
C LEU A 94 -25.74 -13.68 24.77
N HIS A 95 -26.32 -12.94 25.73
CA HIS A 95 -27.77 -12.74 25.81
C HIS A 95 -28.29 -12.00 24.58
N GLN A 96 -27.62 -10.90 24.17
CA GLN A 96 -28.00 -10.17 22.95
C GLN A 96 -27.96 -11.06 21.71
N ILE A 97 -26.92 -11.90 21.54
CA ILE A 97 -26.85 -12.87 20.45
C ILE A 97 -28.03 -13.84 20.51
N ALA A 98 -28.34 -14.39 21.68
CA ALA A 98 -29.45 -15.33 21.85
C ALA A 98 -30.80 -14.68 21.54
N ASP A 99 -31.02 -13.45 21.99
CA ASP A 99 -32.23 -12.67 21.76
C ASP A 99 -32.42 -12.36 20.27
N HIS A 100 -31.35 -11.98 19.57
CA HIS A 100 -31.37 -11.78 18.12
C HIS A 100 -31.71 -13.08 17.38
N MET A 101 -31.11 -14.20 17.77
CA MET A 101 -31.42 -15.51 17.18
C MET A 101 -32.88 -15.91 17.44
N GLN A 102 -33.40 -15.63 18.64
CA GLN A 102 -34.81 -15.84 18.96
C GLN A 102 -35.72 -14.93 18.14
N TRP A 103 -35.36 -13.65 17.97
CA TRP A 103 -36.10 -12.70 17.17
C TRP A 103 -36.19 -13.16 15.71
N ILE A 104 -35.07 -13.57 15.10
CA ILE A 104 -35.03 -14.10 13.72
C ILE A 104 -36.00 -15.28 13.57
N LYS A 105 -35.99 -16.21 14.53
CA LYS A 105 -36.87 -17.39 14.50
C LYS A 105 -38.36 -17.03 14.57
N HIS A 106 -38.71 -15.97 15.30
CA HIS A 106 -40.11 -15.53 15.45
C HIS A 106 -40.57 -14.56 14.35
N HIS A 107 -39.64 -13.96 13.60
CA HIS A 107 -39.93 -12.96 12.55
C HIS A 107 -39.24 -13.30 11.22
N PRO A 108 -39.43 -14.51 10.66
CA PRO A 108 -38.67 -14.98 9.51
C PRO A 108 -38.84 -14.09 8.26
N ASP A 109 -40.06 -13.65 7.95
CA ASP A 109 -40.32 -12.79 6.78
C ASP A 109 -39.63 -11.43 6.91
N THR A 110 -39.62 -10.87 8.12
CA THR A 110 -38.95 -9.59 8.40
C THR A 110 -37.44 -9.75 8.33
N ALA A 111 -36.89 -10.86 8.85
CA ALA A 111 -35.47 -11.13 8.81
C ALA A 111 -34.96 -11.38 7.37
N VAL A 112 -35.76 -12.06 6.53
CA VAL A 112 -35.46 -12.23 5.10
C VAL A 112 -35.51 -10.90 4.36
N ALA A 113 -36.52 -10.06 4.61
CA ALA A 113 -36.59 -8.73 4.01
C ALA A 113 -35.39 -7.85 4.42
N MET A 114 -34.96 -7.96 5.68
CA MET A 114 -33.79 -7.29 6.24
C MET A 114 -32.51 -7.71 5.50
N SER A 115 -32.23 -9.02 5.38
CA SER A 115 -31.04 -9.49 4.67
C SER A 115 -31.07 -9.15 3.18
N ALA A 116 -32.24 -9.22 2.53
CA ALA A 116 -32.41 -8.81 1.15
C ALA A 116 -32.06 -7.33 0.93
N LYS A 117 -32.43 -6.45 1.87
CA LYS A 117 -32.07 -5.03 1.81
C LYS A 117 -30.58 -4.79 2.02
N ALA A 118 -29.96 -5.45 2.99
CA ALA A 118 -28.51 -5.37 3.18
C ALA A 118 -27.74 -5.88 1.95
N HIS A 119 -28.20 -6.97 1.34
CA HIS A 119 -27.64 -7.50 0.10
C HIS A 119 -27.80 -6.53 -1.07
N GLN A 120 -28.96 -5.87 -1.19
CA GLN A 120 -29.19 -4.84 -2.21
C GLN A 120 -28.20 -3.67 -2.07
N ILE A 121 -28.01 -3.17 -0.85
CA ILE A 121 -27.02 -2.11 -0.55
C ILE A 121 -25.62 -2.55 -0.98
N PHE A 122 -25.24 -3.79 -0.68
CA PHE A 122 -23.97 -4.37 -1.14
C PHE A 122 -23.84 -4.34 -2.67
N LEU A 123 -24.84 -4.82 -3.41
CA LEU A 123 -24.80 -4.85 -4.88
C LEU A 123 -24.75 -3.46 -5.52
N GLU A 124 -25.37 -2.46 -4.89
CA GLU A 124 -25.44 -1.10 -5.40
C GLU A 124 -24.14 -0.31 -5.17
N HIS A 125 -23.43 -0.57 -4.06
CA HIS A 125 -22.33 0.27 -3.62
C HIS A 125 -20.98 -0.44 -3.45
N TYR A 126 -20.97 -1.74 -3.16
CA TYR A 126 -19.77 -2.45 -2.69
C TYR A 126 -19.40 -3.69 -3.51
N ALA A 127 -20.26 -4.12 -4.44
CA ALA A 127 -19.89 -5.12 -5.43
C ALA A 127 -18.67 -4.65 -6.24
N LEU A 128 -17.80 -5.58 -6.60
CA LEU A 128 -16.53 -5.26 -7.25
C LEU A 128 -16.75 -4.46 -8.54
N GLU A 129 -17.75 -4.80 -9.34
CA GLU A 129 -18.11 -4.11 -10.57
C GLU A 129 -18.49 -2.65 -10.32
N LYS A 130 -19.10 -2.35 -9.17
CA LYS A 130 -19.43 -0.98 -8.76
C LYS A 130 -18.18 -0.21 -8.35
N LEU A 131 -17.34 -0.82 -7.52
CA LEU A 131 -16.09 -0.20 -7.08
C LEU A 131 -15.13 0.04 -8.25
N LEU A 132 -15.11 -0.85 -9.25
CA LEU A 132 -14.27 -0.73 -10.44
C LEU A 132 -14.86 0.16 -11.54
N SER A 133 -16.15 0.50 -11.49
CA SER A 133 -16.85 1.21 -12.58
C SER A 133 -16.18 2.52 -12.99
N ASN A 134 -15.59 3.23 -12.03
CA ASN A 134 -14.91 4.51 -12.26
C ASN A 134 -13.38 4.38 -12.30
N LEU A 135 -12.82 3.21 -11.99
CA LEU A 135 -11.39 3.03 -11.85
C LEU A 135 -10.65 3.37 -13.14
N LEU A 136 -11.18 2.95 -14.29
CA LEU A 136 -10.53 3.22 -15.59
C LEU A 136 -10.47 4.72 -15.88
N CYS A 137 -11.57 5.44 -15.66
CA CYS A 137 -11.65 6.89 -15.88
C CYS A 137 -10.71 7.64 -14.92
N GLN A 138 -10.73 7.26 -13.63
CA GLN A 138 -9.84 7.83 -12.62
C GLN A 138 -8.37 7.56 -12.94
N HIS A 139 -8.05 6.34 -13.37
CA HIS A 139 -6.69 5.96 -13.76
C HIS A 139 -6.21 6.74 -14.99
N GLN A 140 -7.07 6.91 -16.00
CA GLN A 140 -6.75 7.73 -17.17
C GLN A 140 -6.53 9.20 -16.79
N ALA A 141 -7.38 9.77 -15.94
CA ALA A 141 -7.21 11.13 -15.44
C ALA A 141 -5.90 11.29 -14.65
N PHE A 142 -5.58 10.33 -13.80
CA PHE A 142 -4.32 10.29 -13.04
C PHE A 142 -3.10 10.25 -13.97
N ILE A 143 -3.08 9.36 -14.98
CA ILE A 143 -2.00 9.29 -15.96
C ILE A 143 -1.86 10.61 -16.72
N GLN A 144 -2.97 11.21 -17.14
CA GLN A 144 -2.93 12.46 -17.89
C GLN A 144 -2.36 13.61 -17.04
N GLN A 145 -2.82 13.73 -15.79
CA GLN A 145 -2.31 14.73 -14.85
C GLN A 145 -0.81 14.53 -14.60
N GLN A 146 -0.36 13.28 -14.45
CA GLN A 146 1.07 12.97 -14.29
C GLN A 146 1.88 13.38 -15.54
N ARG A 147 1.38 13.10 -16.75
CA ARG A 147 2.05 13.51 -18.00
C ARG A 147 2.13 15.03 -18.15
N ASP A 148 1.04 15.73 -17.89
CA ASP A 148 0.99 17.20 -17.99
C ASP A 148 1.99 17.83 -17.01
N PHE A 149 2.08 17.27 -15.80
CA PHE A 149 3.11 17.64 -14.83
C PHE A 149 4.53 17.42 -15.39
N LEU A 150 4.85 16.20 -15.85
CA LEU A 150 6.18 15.85 -16.38
C LEU A 150 6.64 16.71 -17.56
N ASN A 151 5.71 17.29 -18.33
CA ASN A 151 6.04 18.20 -19.45
C ASN A 151 6.44 19.61 -19.00
N THR A 152 6.20 19.97 -17.74
CA THR A 152 6.45 21.32 -17.20
C THR A 152 7.47 21.32 -16.08
N THR A 153 8.09 20.17 -15.81
CA THR A 153 8.96 20.00 -14.65
C THR A 153 10.40 20.44 -14.91
N PRO A 154 11.08 20.97 -13.88
CA PRO A 154 12.47 21.38 -14.01
C PRO A 154 13.43 20.17 -14.05
N PRO A 155 14.66 20.34 -14.55
CA PRO A 155 15.62 19.24 -14.62
C PRO A 155 16.02 18.70 -13.24
N VAL A 156 16.33 17.41 -13.19
CA VAL A 156 16.90 16.73 -12.02
C VAL A 156 18.34 16.34 -12.34
N GLN A 157 19.28 16.75 -11.49
CA GLN A 157 20.66 16.26 -11.54
C GLN A 157 20.90 15.18 -10.51
N ILE A 158 21.46 14.07 -10.99
CA ILE A 158 21.76 12.91 -10.17
C ILE A 158 23.26 12.94 -9.90
N ILE A 159 23.65 13.12 -8.64
CA ILE A 159 25.03 12.88 -8.21
C ILE A 159 25.19 11.37 -8.10
N LEU A 160 25.90 10.76 -9.04
CA LEU A 160 26.20 9.33 -9.04
C LEU A 160 27.62 9.10 -8.56
N ARG A 161 27.75 8.63 -7.32
CA ARG A 161 29.05 8.31 -6.71
C ARG A 161 29.56 6.99 -7.27
N TYR A 162 30.75 7.03 -7.84
CA TYR A 162 31.38 5.87 -8.44
C TYR A 162 32.63 5.45 -7.65
N ASP A 163 32.71 4.14 -7.41
CA ASP A 163 33.90 3.45 -6.89
C ASP A 163 34.46 2.57 -8.01
N SER A 164 35.77 2.66 -8.23
CA SER A 164 36.49 2.08 -9.37
C SER A 164 36.38 0.56 -9.47
N GLU A 165 36.13 -0.09 -8.33
CA GLU A 165 36.10 -1.54 -8.20
C GLU A 165 34.83 -2.19 -8.78
N ALA A 166 33.82 -1.39 -9.19
CA ALA A 166 32.52 -1.90 -9.64
C ALA A 166 32.01 -1.24 -10.95
N PRO A 167 32.71 -1.41 -12.09
CA PRO A 167 32.30 -0.81 -13.37
C PRO A 167 30.94 -1.32 -13.86
N ASP A 168 30.61 -2.60 -13.64
CA ASP A 168 29.31 -3.16 -14.04
C ASP A 168 28.15 -2.51 -13.26
N ALA A 169 28.36 -2.23 -11.97
CA ALA A 169 27.36 -1.58 -11.13
C ALA A 169 27.07 -0.14 -11.59
N LEU A 170 28.07 0.57 -12.12
CA LEU A 170 27.89 1.88 -12.74
C LEU A 170 26.98 1.78 -13.97
N ILE A 171 27.26 0.83 -14.87
CA ILE A 171 26.49 0.61 -16.08
C ILE A 171 25.02 0.29 -15.73
N ASP A 172 24.80 -0.66 -14.83
CA ASP A 172 23.46 -1.06 -14.38
C ASP A 172 22.67 0.13 -13.79
N THR A 173 23.36 1.01 -13.06
CA THR A 173 22.71 2.20 -12.47
C THR A 173 22.37 3.23 -13.55
N LEU A 174 23.25 3.44 -14.54
CA LEU A 174 23.01 4.35 -15.65
C LEU A 174 21.87 3.88 -16.55
N ASP A 175 21.76 2.57 -16.80
CA ASP A 175 20.62 1.99 -17.53
C ASP A 175 19.30 2.26 -16.80
N GLN A 176 19.25 2.05 -15.48
CA GLN A 176 18.05 2.35 -14.68
C GLN A 176 17.69 3.83 -14.66
N ILE A 177 18.69 4.72 -14.67
CA ILE A 177 18.47 6.17 -14.80
C ILE A 177 17.90 6.51 -16.18
N ALA A 178 18.42 5.87 -17.23
CA ALA A 178 17.95 6.09 -18.61
C ALA A 178 16.51 5.60 -18.82
N GLU A 179 16.09 4.60 -18.03
CA GLU A 179 14.74 4.04 -18.03
C GLU A 179 13.77 4.81 -17.11
N GLN A 180 14.20 5.89 -16.47
CA GLN A 180 13.29 6.71 -15.66
C GLN A 180 12.18 7.30 -16.53
N THR A 181 10.95 7.20 -16.03
CA THR A 181 9.77 7.85 -16.61
C THR A 181 9.81 9.37 -16.50
N TYR A 182 10.70 9.91 -15.66
CA TYR A 182 10.97 11.33 -15.58
C TYR A 182 11.88 11.79 -16.73
N PRO A 183 11.44 12.69 -17.63
CA PRO A 183 12.12 12.94 -18.90
C PRO A 183 13.36 13.83 -18.80
N HIS A 184 13.53 14.57 -17.70
CA HIS A 184 14.54 15.62 -17.58
C HIS A 184 15.64 15.26 -16.57
N CYS A 185 16.19 14.06 -16.71
CA CYS A 185 17.31 13.58 -15.90
C CYS A 185 18.66 13.90 -16.54
N SER A 186 19.63 14.25 -15.71
CA SER A 186 21.05 14.34 -16.08
C SER A 186 21.90 13.78 -14.95
N VAL A 187 23.09 13.29 -15.27
CA VAL A 187 23.94 12.56 -14.32
C VAL A 187 25.29 13.22 -14.20
N MET A 188 25.72 13.48 -12.96
CA MET A 188 27.08 13.82 -12.60
C MET A 188 27.75 12.60 -11.99
N VAL A 189 28.55 11.89 -12.78
CA VAL A 189 29.36 10.78 -12.27
C VAL A 189 30.56 11.35 -11.53
N VAL A 190 30.58 11.17 -10.21
CA VAL A 190 31.66 11.66 -9.35
C VAL A 190 32.59 10.52 -8.97
N LYS A 191 33.86 10.63 -9.36
CA LYS A 191 34.86 9.57 -9.23
C LYS A 191 36.15 10.08 -8.59
N SER A 192 37.03 9.14 -8.23
CA SER A 192 38.42 9.44 -7.86
C SER A 192 39.25 9.86 -9.09
N PRO A 193 40.34 10.65 -8.91
CA PRO A 193 41.17 11.10 -10.03
C PRO A 193 41.96 9.95 -10.65
N GLY A 194 42.31 10.08 -11.94
CA GLY A 194 43.26 9.19 -12.61
C GLY A 194 42.66 8.03 -13.43
N GLU A 195 41.34 7.84 -13.38
CA GLU A 195 40.63 6.84 -14.20
C GLU A 195 39.86 7.49 -15.36
N SER A 196 39.95 6.94 -16.58
CA SER A 196 39.06 7.34 -17.68
C SER A 196 37.82 6.46 -17.67
N LEU A 197 36.65 7.10 -17.67
CA LEU A 197 35.35 6.44 -17.80
C LEU A 197 34.80 6.49 -19.24
N ASP A 198 35.53 7.10 -20.18
CA ASP A 198 35.04 7.32 -21.55
C ASP A 198 34.56 6.01 -22.23
N PRO A 199 35.24 4.85 -22.08
CA PRO A 199 34.76 3.60 -22.64
C PRO A 199 33.47 3.09 -22.00
N LEU A 200 33.28 3.32 -20.70
CA LEU A 200 32.11 2.83 -19.94
C LEU A 200 30.87 3.69 -20.20
N LEU A 201 31.05 4.98 -20.47
CA LEU A 201 29.96 5.94 -20.65
C LEU A 201 29.53 6.11 -22.10
N GLN A 202 30.29 5.56 -23.06
CA GLN A 202 30.06 5.77 -24.49
C GLN A 202 28.64 5.39 -24.95
N ASP A 203 28.12 4.28 -24.43
CA ASP A 203 26.80 3.77 -24.81
C ASP A 203 25.64 4.59 -24.18
N HIS A 204 25.89 5.27 -23.06
CA HIS A 204 24.90 6.07 -22.33
C HIS A 204 24.91 7.54 -22.72
N ALA A 205 26.00 8.05 -23.29
CA ALA A 205 26.15 9.45 -23.69
C ALA A 205 25.07 9.93 -24.69
N THR A 206 24.44 9.01 -25.43
CA THR A 206 23.32 9.32 -26.34
C THR A 206 21.94 9.24 -25.69
N LYS A 207 21.83 8.55 -24.56
CA LYS A 207 20.56 8.34 -23.81
C LYS A 207 20.38 9.36 -22.69
N LEU A 208 21.48 9.79 -22.08
CA LEU A 208 21.50 10.65 -20.90
C LEU A 208 22.59 11.72 -21.03
N PRO A 209 22.32 12.98 -20.63
CA PRO A 209 23.36 13.96 -20.39
C PRO A 209 24.22 13.52 -19.21
N ILE A 210 25.51 13.26 -19.45
CA ILE A 210 26.45 12.79 -18.44
C ILE A 210 27.64 13.76 -18.36
N GLN A 211 27.95 14.19 -17.14
CA GLN A 211 29.16 14.92 -16.79
C GLN A 211 30.00 14.09 -15.82
N VAL A 212 31.32 14.11 -16.00
CA VAL A 212 32.26 13.46 -15.06
C VAL A 212 32.94 14.53 -14.21
N ILE A 213 32.98 14.28 -12.90
CA ILE A 213 33.63 15.16 -11.92
C ILE A 213 34.64 14.34 -11.13
N GLU A 214 35.86 14.84 -11.06
CA GLU A 214 36.88 14.27 -10.18
C GLU A 214 36.79 14.91 -8.79
N ALA A 215 36.82 14.06 -7.76
CA ALA A 215 36.81 14.49 -6.37
C ALA A 215 38.09 14.05 -5.65
N ASP A 216 38.49 14.83 -4.65
CA ASP A 216 39.63 14.48 -3.78
C ASP A 216 39.34 13.18 -3.01
N PRO A 217 40.17 12.13 -3.12
CA PRO A 217 39.92 10.84 -2.48
C PRO A 217 40.15 10.85 -0.96
N THR A 218 40.56 11.96 -0.35
CA THR A 218 40.95 12.04 1.07
C THR A 218 39.80 11.67 2.03
N TYR A 219 38.56 12.02 1.71
CA TYR A 219 37.40 11.76 2.57
C TYR A 219 36.29 11.06 1.80
N ALA A 220 35.59 10.14 2.47
CA ALA A 220 34.43 9.45 1.91
C ALA A 220 33.31 10.41 1.44
N SER A 221 33.20 11.59 2.05
CA SER A 221 32.23 12.62 1.69
C SER A 221 32.68 13.53 0.54
N SER A 222 33.93 13.46 0.10
CA SER A 222 34.46 14.37 -0.92
C SER A 222 33.70 14.30 -2.24
N GLN A 223 33.29 13.10 -2.67
CA GLN A 223 32.51 12.91 -3.89
C GLN A 223 31.14 13.59 -3.78
N LEU A 224 30.44 13.43 -2.65
CA LEU A 224 29.18 14.13 -2.41
C LEU A 224 29.36 15.64 -2.49
N TRP A 225 30.36 16.18 -1.79
CA TRP A 225 30.61 17.62 -1.79
C TRP A 225 31.05 18.17 -3.15
N ALA A 226 31.80 17.40 -3.94
CA ALA A 226 32.17 17.78 -5.30
C ALA A 226 30.94 17.84 -6.21
N GLY A 227 30.06 16.83 -6.13
CA GLY A 227 28.78 16.83 -6.84
C GLY A 227 27.90 18.01 -6.42
N LEU A 228 27.71 18.24 -5.11
CA LEU A 228 26.87 19.34 -4.60
C LEU A 228 27.32 20.72 -5.06
N ARG A 229 28.63 20.94 -5.20
CA ARG A 229 29.19 22.21 -5.70
C ARG A 229 28.98 22.42 -7.20
N ALA A 230 28.72 21.36 -7.94
CA ALA A 230 28.55 21.39 -9.39
C ALA A 230 27.09 21.39 -9.83
N ILE A 231 26.13 21.18 -8.92
CA ILE A 231 24.71 21.23 -9.25
C ILE A 231 24.34 22.60 -9.82
N ASP A 232 23.61 22.60 -10.93
CA ASP A 232 23.01 23.81 -11.51
C ASP A 232 21.49 23.68 -11.79
N SER A 233 20.85 22.59 -11.33
CA SER A 233 19.42 22.32 -11.49
C SER A 233 18.58 22.62 -10.24
N ASP A 234 17.27 22.81 -10.42
CA ASP A 234 16.33 23.09 -9.32
C ASP A 234 16.18 21.90 -8.37
N TYR A 235 16.27 20.69 -8.90
CA TYR A 235 16.24 19.45 -8.13
C TYR A 235 17.53 18.67 -8.32
N PHE A 236 17.94 18.00 -7.25
CA PHE A 236 19.02 17.02 -7.32
C PHE A 236 18.71 15.81 -6.44
N THR A 237 19.39 14.71 -6.72
CA THR A 237 19.39 13.52 -5.86
C THR A 237 20.77 12.88 -5.82
N LEU A 238 20.97 11.95 -4.89
CA LEU A 238 22.21 11.23 -4.68
C LEU A 238 21.97 9.74 -4.87
N LEU A 239 22.82 9.10 -5.68
CA LEU A 239 22.89 7.66 -5.85
C LEU A 239 24.34 7.19 -5.76
N ASN A 240 24.55 5.95 -5.37
CA ASN A 240 25.82 5.24 -5.51
C ASN A 240 25.71 4.26 -6.67
N ALA A 241 26.82 3.98 -7.34
CA ALA A 241 26.89 2.90 -8.30
C ALA A 241 26.49 1.57 -7.62
N GLY A 242 25.52 0.88 -8.20
CA GLY A 242 24.92 -0.34 -7.66
C GLY A 242 23.60 -0.13 -6.91
N ASP A 243 23.18 1.12 -6.68
CA ASP A 243 21.84 1.40 -6.17
C ASP A 243 20.80 1.00 -7.22
N PHE A 244 19.67 0.45 -6.75
CA PHE A 244 18.55 0.09 -7.59
C PHE A 244 17.37 1.03 -7.33
N ILE A 245 16.84 1.65 -8.40
CA ILE A 245 15.69 2.54 -8.33
C ILE A 245 14.58 2.07 -9.28
N TYR A 246 13.32 2.24 -8.87
CA TYR A 246 12.19 1.94 -9.73
C TYR A 246 12.09 2.93 -10.90
N PRO A 247 11.53 2.55 -12.07
CA PRO A 247 11.40 3.44 -13.23
C PRO A 247 10.63 4.74 -12.97
N ASP A 248 9.77 4.79 -11.97
CA ASP A 248 8.97 5.97 -11.58
C ASP A 248 9.47 6.68 -10.32
N HIS A 249 10.65 6.30 -9.81
CA HIS A 249 11.20 6.81 -8.57
C HIS A 249 11.36 8.33 -8.59
N ILE A 250 12.08 8.87 -9.58
CA ILE A 250 12.33 10.32 -9.69
C ILE A 250 11.02 11.09 -9.92
N ALA A 251 10.14 10.56 -10.79
CA ALA A 251 8.86 11.18 -11.09
C ALA A 251 7.97 11.30 -9.84
N THR A 252 7.97 10.26 -8.99
CA THR A 252 7.20 10.23 -7.75
C THR A 252 7.70 11.26 -6.74
N LEU A 253 9.03 11.33 -6.53
CA LEU A 253 9.61 12.28 -5.57
C LEU A 253 9.41 13.74 -6.00
N VAL A 254 9.60 14.03 -7.29
CA VAL A 254 9.39 15.38 -7.83
C VAL A 254 7.91 15.78 -7.78
N ALA A 255 6.99 14.86 -8.06
CA ALA A 255 5.55 15.11 -7.92
C ALA A 255 5.16 15.46 -6.47
N LEU A 256 5.75 14.78 -5.48
CA LEU A 256 5.52 15.06 -4.08
C LEU A 256 6.03 16.45 -3.67
N LEU A 257 7.26 16.81 -4.08
CA LEU A 257 7.81 18.15 -3.83
C LEU A 257 6.96 19.24 -4.47
N HIS A 258 6.42 18.99 -5.66
CA HIS A 258 5.54 19.94 -6.33
C HIS A 258 4.19 20.12 -5.62
N GLN A 259 3.60 19.03 -5.13
CA GLN A 259 2.34 19.09 -4.35
C GLN A 259 2.53 19.77 -2.99
N HIS A 260 3.75 19.79 -2.46
CA HIS A 260 4.09 20.38 -1.17
C HIS A 260 5.21 21.42 -1.31
N PRO A 261 4.93 22.62 -1.86
CA PRO A 261 5.97 23.61 -2.20
C PRO A 261 6.77 24.15 -0.99
N ASN A 262 6.34 23.87 0.24
CA ASN A 262 7.04 24.23 1.47
C ASN A 262 8.00 23.14 1.96
N VAL A 263 8.10 22.00 1.27
CA VAL A 263 8.96 20.88 1.61
C VAL A 263 10.22 20.93 0.76
N GLY A 264 11.39 20.89 1.40
CA GLY A 264 12.69 20.96 0.70
C GLY A 264 13.31 19.60 0.34
N VAL A 265 12.76 18.49 0.84
CA VAL A 265 13.31 17.14 0.64
C VAL A 265 12.18 16.12 0.54
N ALA A 266 12.25 15.24 -0.46
CA ALA A 266 11.44 14.03 -0.57
C ALA A 266 12.38 12.82 -0.65
N TYR A 267 12.01 11.72 0.00
CA TYR A 267 12.80 10.50 0.03
C TYR A 267 11.89 9.27 0.05
N SER A 268 12.44 8.11 -0.31
CA SER A 268 11.78 6.81 -0.14
C SER A 268 12.57 5.94 0.85
N GLY A 269 11.92 4.91 1.38
CA GLY A 269 12.63 3.82 2.04
C GLY A 269 13.48 3.01 1.04
N GLY A 270 14.45 2.27 1.57
CA GLY A 270 15.29 1.34 0.82
C GLY A 270 15.06 -0.11 1.25
N LEU A 271 15.24 -1.05 0.33
CA LEU A 271 15.21 -2.49 0.61
C LEU A 271 16.60 -3.08 0.38
N ASP A 272 17.12 -3.78 1.38
CA ASP A 272 18.40 -4.46 1.28
C ASP A 272 18.18 -5.89 0.76
N ARG A 273 18.56 -6.13 -0.50
CA ARG A 273 18.46 -7.45 -1.16
C ARG A 273 19.31 -8.54 -0.49
N SER A 274 20.28 -8.18 0.36
CA SER A 274 21.18 -9.12 1.02
C SER A 274 20.66 -9.64 2.36
N ARG A 275 19.55 -9.10 2.88
CA ARG A 275 19.00 -9.51 4.17
C ARG A 275 17.97 -10.64 4.01
N PRO A 276 18.14 -11.79 4.69
CA PRO A 276 17.09 -12.79 4.77
C PRO A 276 15.88 -12.23 5.54
N GLU A 277 14.67 -12.58 5.11
CA GLU A 277 13.36 -12.15 5.66
C GLU A 277 13.19 -12.31 7.18
N ASN A 278 14.06 -13.06 7.87
CA ASN A 278 13.92 -13.45 9.28
C ASN A 278 14.96 -12.82 10.24
N SER A 279 15.60 -11.69 9.88
CA SER A 279 16.43 -10.98 10.87
C SER A 279 15.53 -10.24 11.88
N PRO A 280 15.63 -10.52 13.20
CA PRO A 280 14.75 -9.94 14.21
C PRO A 280 14.93 -8.42 14.28
N GLU A 281 13.80 -7.72 14.25
CA GLU A 281 13.66 -6.27 14.27
C GLU A 281 14.45 -5.61 15.42
N THR A 282 15.17 -4.54 15.08
CA THR A 282 15.11 -3.23 15.75
C THR A 282 15.86 -2.22 14.88
N SER A 283 15.26 -1.86 13.75
CA SER A 283 15.33 -0.45 13.32
C SER A 283 13.94 0.09 13.56
N GLU A 284 13.80 0.90 14.58
CA GLU A 284 12.59 1.70 14.82
C GLU A 284 12.12 2.28 13.48
N PRO A 285 10.81 2.28 13.19
CA PRO A 285 10.30 2.89 11.98
C PRO A 285 10.79 4.33 11.96
N PHE A 286 11.60 4.68 10.97
CA PHE A 286 11.92 6.07 10.69
C PHE A 286 10.59 6.82 10.62
N ILE A 287 10.47 7.82 11.49
CA ILE A 287 9.28 8.63 11.65
C ILE A 287 8.85 9.12 10.28
N TYR A 288 7.68 8.67 9.84
CA TYR A 288 6.96 9.23 8.73
C TYR A 288 6.70 10.70 9.04
N PHE A 289 7.38 11.63 8.35
CA PHE A 289 6.75 12.92 8.09
C PHE A 289 5.84 12.73 6.88
N SER A 290 4.66 12.14 7.13
CA SER A 290 3.50 12.59 6.36
C SER A 290 3.35 14.07 6.73
N PRO A 291 3.39 15.02 5.77
CA PRO A 291 2.82 16.32 6.06
C PRO A 291 1.36 16.04 6.40
N SER A 292 1.05 16.11 7.69
CA SER A 292 -0.30 16.05 8.18
C SER A 292 -1.11 17.07 7.38
N ILE A 293 -2.15 16.58 6.70
CA ILE A 293 -3.32 17.37 6.36
C ILE A 293 -4.07 17.63 7.67
#